data_AF-A0AB34X261-F1
#
_entry.id   AF-A0AB34X261-F1
#
_cell.length_a   1.000
_cell.length_b   1.000
_cell.length_c   1.000
_cell.angle_alpha   90.00
_cell.angle_beta   90.00
_cell.angle_gamma   90.00
#
_symmetry.space_group_name_H-M   'P 1'
#
loop_
_entity.id
_entity.type
_entity.pdbx_description
1 polymer ?
#
loop_
_entity_poly.entity_id
_entity_poly.type
_entity_poly.pdbx_seq_one_letter_code
_entity_poly.pdbx_strand_id
1 'polypeptide(L)' 'MARGKAVELFLVDGTPGGMATAGIADWTGILTSARRDQLSQLYKREEANSNGVYILLGNDPEAIENTWCYIG' A
#
# COMPACT_ATOMS: atom_id res chain seq x y z
N MET A 1 2.03 -12.54 24.19
CA MET A 1 2.44 -13.02 22.85
C MET A 1 1.48 -12.43 21.83
N ALA A 2 1.96 -11.88 20.71
CA ALA A 2 1.07 -11.36 19.67
C ALA A 2 0.39 -12.53 18.94
N ARG A 3 -0.94 -12.52 18.85
CA ARG A 3 -1.73 -13.51 18.09
C ARG A 3 -1.73 -13.12 16.61
N GLY A 4 -1.48 -14.08 15.72
CA GLY A 4 -1.55 -13.84 14.27
C GLY A 4 -2.94 -13.38 13.84
N LYS A 5 -3.01 -12.55 12.80
CA LYS A 5 -4.24 -12.09 12.16
C LYS A 5 -4.25 -12.51 10.70
N ALA A 6 -5.45 -12.77 10.16
CA ALA A 6 -5.63 -13.02 8.74
C ALA A 6 -5.55 -11.70 7.97
N VAL A 7 -4.79 -11.72 6.86
CA VAL A 7 -4.73 -10.63 5.89
C VAL A 7 -5.45 -11.10 4.64
N GLU A 8 -6.41 -10.32 4.19
CA GLU A 8 -7.07 -10.52 2.89
C GLU A 8 -6.38 -9.64 1.87
N LEU A 9 -5.91 -10.23 0.77
CA LEU A 9 -5.26 -9.53 -0.32
C LEU A 9 -6.12 -9.64 -1.58
N PHE A 10 -6.57 -8.50 -2.09
CA PHE A 10 -7.28 -8.37 -3.34
C PHE A 10 -6.35 -7.87 -4.43
N LEU A 11 -6.07 -8.70 -5.44
CA LEU A 11 -5.29 -8.29 -6.61
C LEU A 11 -6.21 -7.57 -7.59
N VAL A 12 -6.05 -6.25 -7.72
CA VAL A 12 -6.95 -5.40 -8.51
C VAL A 12 -6.97 -5.83 -9.98
N ASP A 13 -5.80 -6.13 -10.53
CA ASP A 13 -5.62 -6.54 -11.92
C ASP A 13 -5.55 -8.07 -12.09
N GLY A 14 -5.80 -8.84 -11.02
CA GLY A 14 -5.63 -10.30 -10.99
C GLY A 14 -4.18 -10.78 -11.11
N THR A 15 -3.20 -9.87 -11.19
CA THR A 15 -1.79 -10.18 -11.46
C THR A 15 -0.93 -9.91 -10.22
N PRO A 16 -0.12 -10.88 -9.75
CA PRO A 16 0.85 -10.64 -8.69
C PRO A 16 1.83 -9.52 -9.06
N GLY A 17 2.09 -8.60 -8.12
CA GLY A 17 2.97 -7.45 -8.34
C GLY A 17 2.34 -6.28 -9.10
N GLY A 18 1.07 -6.37 -9.47
CA GLY A 18 0.24 -5.24 -9.87
C GLY A 18 -0.32 -4.49 -8.67
N MET A 19 -1.36 -3.69 -8.90
CA MET A 19 -2.05 -2.99 -7.80
C MET A 19 -2.79 -3.99 -6.92
N ALA A 20 -2.71 -3.82 -5.61
CA ALA A 20 -3.37 -4.67 -4.65
C ALA A 20 -3.94 -3.89 -3.47
N THR A 21 -5.03 -4.39 -2.94
CA THR A 21 -5.67 -3.87 -1.73
C THR A 21 -5.60 -4.93 -0.64
N ALA A 22 -5.20 -4.57 0.56
CA ALA A 22 -5.09 -5.46 1.70
C ALA A 22 -5.94 -4.97 2.87
N GLY A 23 -6.60 -5.90 3.54
CA GLY A 23 -7.36 -5.68 4.78
C GLY A 23 -6.96 -6.71 5.84
N ILE A 24 -7.26 -6.40 7.10
CA ILE A 24 -7.06 -7.34 8.22
C ILE A 24 -8.42 -7.63 8.84
N ALA A 25 -8.69 -8.89 9.16
CA ALA A 25 -9.92 -9.28 9.85
C ALA A 25 -10.11 -8.45 11.15
N ASP A 26 -11.33 -7.98 11.36
CA ASP A 26 -11.73 -7.12 12.49
C ASP A 26 -10.99 -5.77 12.56
N TRP A 27 -10.48 -5.27 11.43
CA TRP A 27 -9.90 -3.93 11.29
C TRP A 27 -10.50 -3.21 10.10
N THR A 28 -10.83 -1.93 10.28
CA THR A 28 -11.46 -1.10 9.25
C THR A 28 -10.47 -0.45 8.29
N GLY A 29 -9.17 -0.54 8.57
CA GLY A 29 -8.15 0.03 7.71
C GLY A 29 -7.99 -0.77 6.42
N ILE A 30 -7.82 -0.03 5.34
CA ILE A 30 -7.56 -0.57 4.01
C ILE A 30 -6.20 -0.05 3.58
N LEU A 31 -5.34 -0.94 3.09
CA LEU A 31 -4.07 -0.59 2.48
C LEU A 31 -4.18 -0.80 0.98
N THR A 32 -3.85 0.19 0.17
CA THR A 32 -3.76 0.03 -1.29
C THR A 32 -2.32 0.28 -1.73
N SER A 33 -1.71 -0.70 -2.36
CA SER A 33 -0.37 -0.60 -2.94
C SER A 33 -0.45 -0.63 -4.46
N ALA A 34 0.39 0.18 -5.10
CA ALA A 34 0.57 0.15 -6.54
C ALA A 34 2.01 0.55 -6.87
N ARG A 35 2.46 0.19 -8.07
CA ARG A 35 3.73 0.69 -8.60
C ARG A 35 3.63 2.17 -8.93
N ARG A 36 4.78 2.87 -8.97
CA ARG A 36 4.85 4.31 -9.24
C ARG A 36 4.24 4.70 -10.60
N ASP A 37 4.39 3.86 -11.63
CA ASP A 37 3.78 4.05 -12.96
C ASP A 37 2.25 3.97 -12.93
N GLN A 38 1.67 3.30 -11.93
CA GLN A 38 0.23 3.14 -11.73
C GLN A 38 -0.37 4.20 -10.78
N LEU A 39 0.42 5.17 -10.30
CA LEU A 39 -0.04 6.16 -9.32
C LEU A 39 -1.29 6.93 -9.77
N SER A 40 -1.36 7.29 -11.06
CA SER A 40 -2.52 7.97 -11.65
C SER A 40 -3.80 7.11 -11.64
N GLN A 41 -3.67 5.79 -11.68
CA GLN A 41 -4.78 4.85 -11.58
C GLN A 41 -5.17 4.64 -10.12
N LEU A 42 -4.18 4.52 -9.22
CA LEU A 42 -4.41 4.41 -7.77
C LEU A 42 -5.19 5.63 -7.26
N TYR A 43 -4.82 6.83 -7.69
CA TYR A 43 -5.49 8.08 -7.27
C TYR A 43 -6.97 8.17 -7.68
N LYS A 44 -7.38 7.45 -8.72
CA LYS A 44 -8.78 7.41 -9.17
C LYS A 44 -9.67 6.51 -8.31
N ARG A 45 -9.08 5.75 -7.38
CA ARG A 45 -9.83 4.83 -6.52
C ARG A 45 -10.48 5.56 -5.35
N GLU A 46 -11.60 5.03 -4.88
CA GLU A 46 -12.35 5.61 -3.77
C GLU A 46 -11.53 5.61 -2.47
N GLU A 47 -10.77 4.55 -2.20
CA GLU A 47 -9.98 4.44 -0.97
C GLU A 47 -8.84 5.47 -0.92
N ALA A 48 -8.31 5.89 -2.08
CA ALA A 48 -7.29 6.93 -2.18
C ALA A 48 -7.81 8.35 -1.87
N ASN A 49 -9.14 8.52 -1.88
CA ASN A 49 -9.80 9.79 -1.55
C ASN A 49 -10.33 9.83 -0.10
N SER A 50 -10.08 8.77 0.67
CA SER A 50 -10.42 8.72 2.10
C SER A 50 -9.30 9.34 2.95
N ASN A 51 -9.61 9.66 4.21
CA ASN A 51 -8.58 10.06 5.16
C ASN A 51 -7.55 8.94 5.32
N GLY A 52 -6.28 9.25 5.11
CA GLY A 52 -5.22 8.26 5.12
C GLY A 52 -3.84 8.89 5.11
N VAL A 53 -2.85 8.02 5.01
CA VAL A 53 -1.45 8.40 4.85
C VAL A 53 -0.97 7.79 3.54
N TYR A 54 -0.28 8.59 2.75
CA TYR A 54 0.38 8.14 1.55
C TYR A 54 1.87 7.92 1.82
N ILE A 55 2.38 6.77 1.39
CA ILE A 55 3.77 6.37 1.54
C ILE A 55 4.35 6.15 0.15
N LEU A 56 5.35 6.95 -0.21
CA LEU A 56 6.12 6.74 -1.43
C LEU A 56 7.54 6.32 -1.09
N LEU A 57 7.83 5.05 -1.37
CA LEU A 57 9.16 4.47 -1.17
C LEU A 57 10.07 4.75 -2.38
N GLY A 58 11.35 4.88 -2.10
CA GLY A 58 12.40 4.88 -3.11
C GLY A 58 13.73 4.42 -2.53
N ASN A 59 14.70 4.21 -3.42
CA ASN A 59 16.05 3.82 -3.03
C ASN A 59 16.90 5.07 -2.81
N ASP A 60 17.65 5.09 -1.71
CA ASP A 60 18.64 6.11 -1.38
C ASP A 60 19.80 5.43 -0.63
N PRO A 61 21.01 5.36 -1.22
CA PRO A 61 22.17 4.73 -0.59
C PRO A 61 22.60 5.35 0.76
N GLU A 62 22.20 6.60 1.03
CA GLU A 62 22.52 7.28 2.29
C GLU A 62 21.47 7.02 3.38
N ALA A 63 20.32 6.44 3.02
CA ALA A 63 19.25 6.12 3.95
C ALA A 63 19.51 4.80 4.69
N ILE A 64 18.92 4.69 5.89
CA ILE A 64 18.88 3.42 6.63
C ILE A 64 18.22 2.35 5.75
N GLU A 65 18.85 1.18 5.64
CA GLU A 65 18.40 0.08 4.79
C GLU A 65 18.24 0.45 3.30
N ASN A 66 18.96 1.47 2.83
CA ASN A 66 18.90 2.01 1.47
C ASN A 66 17.50 2.48 1.02
N THR A 67 16.58 2.74 1.96
CA THR A 67 15.18 3.05 1.65
C THR A 67 14.81 4.42 2.21
N TRP A 68 14.43 5.34 1.33
CA TRP A 68 13.81 6.61 1.71
C TRP A 68 12.29 6.54 1.52
N CYS A 69 11.58 7.32 2.31
CA CYS A 69 10.11 7.35 2.31
C CYS A 69 9.62 8.80 2.38
N TYR A 70 8.76 9.18 1.43
CA TYR A 70 7.93 10.37 1.57
C TYR A 70 6.59 9.98 2.21
N ILE A 71 6.19 10.74 3.23
CA ILE A 71 4.93 10.56 3.96
C ILE A 71 4.08 11.82 3.75
N GLY A 72 2.87 11.63 3.25
CA GLY A 72 1.88 12.70 3.00
C GLY A 72 0.47 12.33 3.45
#